data_AF-A0A377D430-F1
#
_entry.id   AF-A0A377D430-F1
#
_cell.length_a   1.000
_cell.length_b   1.000
_cell.length_c   1.000
_cell.angle_alpha   90.00
_cell.angle_beta   90.00
_cell.angle_gamma   90.00
#
_symmetry.space_group_name_H-M   'P 1'
#
loop_
_entity.id
_entity.type
_entity.pdbx_description
1 polymer ?
#
loop_
_entity_poly.entity_id
_entity_poly.type
_entity_poly.pdbx_seq_one_letter_code
_entity_poly.pdbx_strand_id
1 'polypeptide(L)'
;MLKTCPTGAIHFGTKKEMLELAEQRVAKLKARGYEHAGVYNPEGVGGTHVMYVLHHADQPELYHGLPKDPKIDTSVSLWKGALKPLAAAGFIATFAGVDFPLHRYWPE
;
A
#
# COMPACT_ATOMS: atom_id res chain seq x y z
N MET A 1 -13.46 15.74 9.89
CA MET A 1 -13.99 15.18 8.62
C MET A 1 -15.04 14.08 8.85
N LEU A 2 -14.87 13.14 9.78
CA LEU A 2 -15.88 12.10 10.09
C LEU A 2 -17.21 12.68 10.63
N LYS A 3 -17.12 13.53 11.67
CA LYS A 3 -18.27 14.10 12.38
C LYS A 3 -19.14 15.06 11.55
N THR A 4 -18.63 15.44 10.37
CA THR A 4 -19.21 16.44 9.49
C THR A 4 -19.89 15.84 8.26
N CYS A 5 -19.90 14.52 8.08
CA CYS A 5 -20.61 13.89 6.96
C CYS A 5 -22.10 13.77 7.30
N PRO A 6 -22.98 14.60 6.71
CA PRO A 6 -24.40 14.65 7.09
C PRO A 6 -25.16 13.38 6.70
N THR A 7 -24.64 12.62 5.73
CA THR A 7 -25.25 11.40 5.20
C THR A 7 -24.73 10.12 5.84
N GLY A 8 -23.74 10.22 6.75
CA GLY A 8 -23.11 9.05 7.36
C GLY A 8 -22.43 8.13 6.35
N ALA A 9 -21.94 8.66 5.24
CA ALA A 9 -21.27 7.86 4.20
C ALA A 9 -19.88 7.37 4.63
N ILE A 10 -19.25 8.03 5.61
CA ILE A 10 -17.94 7.66 6.14
C ILE A 10 -18.12 7.00 7.50
N HIS A 11 -17.67 5.76 7.62
CA HIS A 11 -17.66 4.99 8.86
C HIS A 11 -16.21 4.77 9.32
N PHE A 12 -16.00 4.68 10.63
CA PHE A 12 -14.70 4.42 11.22
C PHE A 12 -14.84 3.38 12.34
N GLY A 13 -13.88 2.46 12.42
CA GLY A 13 -13.88 1.35 13.37
C GLY A 13 -12.67 0.46 13.13
N THR A 14 -12.69 -0.76 13.67
CA THR A 14 -11.62 -1.71 13.38
C THR A 14 -11.72 -2.20 11.94
N LYS A 15 -10.59 -2.60 11.34
CA LYS A 15 -10.53 -3.07 9.94
C LYS A 15 -11.52 -4.21 9.69
N LYS A 16 -11.67 -5.13 10.64
CA LYS A 16 -12.59 -6.27 10.54
C LYS A 16 -14.06 -5.82 10.52
N GLU A 17 -14.46 -4.95 11.44
CA GLU A 17 -15.82 -4.42 11.50
C GLU A 17 -16.16 -3.60 10.25
N MET A 18 -15.21 -2.82 9.73
CA MET A 18 -15.41 -2.03 8.51
C MET A 18 -15.50 -2.91 7.26
N LEU A 19 -14.76 -4.02 7.21
CA LEU A 19 -14.91 -5.04 6.15
C LEU A 19 -16.29 -5.67 6.19
N GLU A 20 -16.76 -6.12 7.35
CA GLU A 20 -18.09 -6.72 7.51
C GLU A 20 -19.19 -5.72 7.13
N LEU A 21 -19.07 -4.46 7.56
CA LEU A 21 -20.00 -3.40 7.18
C LEU A 21 -19.99 -3.13 5.68
N ALA A 22 -18.81 -3.12 5.05
CA ALA A 22 -18.66 -2.92 3.62
C ALA A 22 -19.32 -4.04 2.82
N GLU A 23 -19.13 -5.31 3.22
CA GLU A 23 -19.79 -6.46 2.58
C GLU A 23 -21.32 -6.39 2.71
N GLN A 24 -21.84 -6.01 3.88
CA GLN A 24 -23.28 -5.79 4.07
C GLN A 24 -23.82 -4.69 3.13
N ARG A 25 -23.05 -3.62 2.91
CA ARG A 25 -23.42 -2.54 1.98
C ARG A 25 -23.38 -3.02 0.53
N VAL A 26 -22.37 -3.79 0.14
CA VAL A 26 -22.27 -4.41 -1.19
C VAL A 26 -23.46 -5.33 -1.46
N ALA A 27 -23.84 -6.18 -0.51
CA ALA A 27 -25.02 -7.03 -0.64
C ALA A 27 -26.30 -6.22 -0.89
N LYS A 28 -26.49 -5.10 -0.17
CA LYS A 28 -27.60 -4.18 -0.39
C LYS A 28 -27.55 -3.50 -1.76
N LEU A 29 -26.37 -3.17 -2.27
CA LEU A 29 -26.19 -2.59 -3.60
C LEU A 29 -26.51 -3.61 -4.71
N LYS A 30 -26.06 -4.85 -4.56
CA LYS A 30 -26.40 -5.95 -5.47
C LYS A 30 -27.91 -6.19 -5.52
N ALA A 31 -28.58 -6.19 -4.36
CA ALA A 31 -30.04 -6.28 -4.29
C ALA A 31 -30.79 -5.12 -4.96
N ARG A 32 -30.12 -3.98 -5.16
CA ARG A 32 -30.66 -2.80 -5.88
C ARG A 32 -30.36 -2.79 -7.38
N GLY A 33 -29.73 -3.84 -7.92
CA GLY A 33 -29.40 -3.97 -9.34
C GLY A 33 -27.96 -3.63 -9.72
N TYR A 34 -27.08 -3.35 -8.75
CA TYR A 34 -25.65 -3.12 -9.01
C TYR A 34 -24.87 -4.44 -8.90
N GLU A 35 -24.89 -5.26 -9.95
CA GLU A 35 -24.26 -6.60 -9.96
C GLU A 35 -22.76 -6.56 -9.68
N HIS A 36 -22.08 -5.52 -10.17
CA HIS A 36 -20.64 -5.32 -10.01
C HIS A 36 -20.24 -4.52 -8.77
N ALA A 37 -21.14 -4.34 -7.81
CA ALA A 37 -20.79 -3.68 -6.55
C ALA A 37 -19.77 -4.50 -5.77
N GLY A 38 -18.80 -3.83 -5.16
CA GLY A 38 -17.70 -4.47 -4.45
C GLY A 38 -16.93 -3.53 -3.54
N VAL A 39 -16.14 -4.12 -2.66
CA VAL A 39 -15.27 -3.38 -1.74
C VAL A 39 -13.90 -3.20 -2.39
N TYR A 40 -13.44 -1.96 -2.48
CA TYR A 40 -12.12 -1.63 -2.97
C TYR A 40 -11.12 -1.58 -1.80
N ASN A 41 -10.35 -2.66 -1.66
CA ASN A 41 -9.25 -2.83 -0.71
C ASN A 41 -8.11 -3.60 -1.40
N PRO A 42 -7.24 -2.91 -2.14
CA PRO A 42 -6.24 -3.57 -2.99
C PRO A 42 -5.20 -4.35 -2.18
N GLU A 43 -5.08 -5.65 -2.43
CA GLU A 43 -4.11 -6.53 -1.77
C GLU A 43 -2.66 -6.22 -2.19
N GLY A 44 -2.45 -5.67 -3.39
CA GLY A 44 -1.13 -5.30 -3.93
C GLY A 44 -0.34 -4.27 -3.11
N VAL A 45 -1.00 -3.59 -2.17
CA VAL A 45 -0.38 -2.66 -1.20
C VAL A 45 -0.48 -3.15 0.26
N GLY A 46 -0.86 -4.41 0.48
CA GLY A 46 -1.07 -4.98 1.83
C GLY A 46 -2.43 -4.60 2.46
N GLY A 47 -3.36 -4.10 1.64
CA GLY A 47 -4.63 -3.55 2.07
C GLY A 47 -4.52 -2.12 2.61
N THR A 48 -5.57 -1.34 2.40
CA THR A 48 -5.60 0.07 2.79
C THR A 48 -6.33 0.27 4.12
N HIS A 49 -5.90 1.26 4.92
CA HIS A 49 -6.64 1.69 6.11
C HIS A 49 -7.88 2.54 5.78
N VAL A 50 -8.04 2.91 4.51
CA VAL A 50 -9.20 3.61 3.96
C VAL A 50 -9.71 2.77 2.80
N MET A 51 -10.95 2.33 2.91
CA MET A 51 -11.59 1.43 1.94
C MET A 51 -12.84 2.09 1.38
N TYR A 52 -13.17 1.78 0.13
CA TYR A 52 -14.35 2.31 -0.55
C TYR A 52 -15.32 1.19 -0.91
N VAL A 53 -16.62 1.48 -0.82
CA VAL A 53 -17.67 0.62 -1.39
C VAL A 53 -18.06 1.24 -2.73
N LEU A 54 -17.75 0.55 -3.82
CA LEU A 54 -18.02 1.02 -5.18
C LEU A 54 -19.26 0.32 -5.74
N HIS A 55 -20.01 1.05 -6.56
CA HIS A 55 -21.15 0.46 -7.30
C HIS A 55 -20.65 -0.37 -8.48
N HIS A 56 -19.53 0.05 -9.07
CA HIS A 56 -18.82 -0.62 -10.16
C HIS A 56 -17.38 -0.88 -9.72
N ALA A 57 -17.17 -1.98 -9.00
CA ALA A 57 -15.83 -2.39 -8.59
C ALA A 57 -15.01 -2.97 -9.77
N ASP A 58 -15.67 -3.29 -10.89
CA ASP A 58 -15.06 -3.73 -12.15
C ASP A 58 -14.34 -2.61 -12.90
N GLN A 59 -14.83 -1.37 -12.74
CA GLN A 59 -14.34 -0.15 -13.39
C GLN A 59 -14.02 0.95 -12.36
N PRO A 60 -13.04 0.73 -11.49
CA PRO A 60 -12.64 1.72 -10.48
C PRO A 60 -12.13 3.02 -11.13
N GLU A 61 -11.66 2.99 -12.38
CA GLU A 61 -11.17 4.18 -13.09
C GLU A 61 -12.24 5.26 -13.26
N LEU A 62 -13.53 4.89 -13.28
CA LEU A 62 -14.66 5.82 -13.34
C LEU A 62 -14.72 6.74 -12.11
N TYR A 63 -14.18 6.29 -10.97
CA TYR A 63 -14.17 7.03 -9.72
C TYR A 63 -12.91 7.89 -9.60
N HIS A 64 -12.82 8.93 -10.45
CA HIS A 64 -11.70 9.88 -10.49
C HIS A 64 -10.32 9.23 -10.76
N GLY A 65 -10.27 8.25 -11.65
CA GLY A 65 -9.01 7.61 -12.05
C GLY A 65 -8.44 6.69 -10.98
N LEU A 66 -9.31 6.08 -10.17
CA LEU A 66 -8.87 5.10 -9.17
C LEU A 66 -8.19 3.91 -9.88
N PRO A 67 -6.92 3.59 -9.56
CA PRO A 67 -6.20 2.51 -10.23
C PRO A 67 -6.85 1.16 -9.89
N LYS A 68 -6.98 0.26 -10.87
CA LYS A 68 -7.64 -1.04 -10.66
C LYS A 68 -6.86 -2.01 -9.78
N ASP A 69 -5.54 -2.03 -9.95
CA ASP A 69 -4.63 -2.88 -9.17
C ASP A 69 -3.34 -2.10 -8.85
N PRO A 70 -3.38 -1.21 -7.84
CA PRO A 70 -2.18 -0.52 -7.40
C PRO A 70 -1.24 -1.53 -6.73
N LYS A 71 -0.03 -1.62 -7.27
CA LYS A 71 1.06 -2.41 -6.72
C LYS A 71 2.29 -1.53 -6.58
N ILE A 72 3.17 -1.87 -5.64
CA ILE A 72 4.47 -1.23 -5.56
C ILE A 72 5.23 -1.57 -6.84
N ASP A 73 5.69 -0.54 -7.54
CA ASP A 73 6.44 -0.70 -8.76
C ASP A 73 7.71 -1.55 -8.53
N THR A 74 8.00 -2.47 -9.45
CA THR A 74 9.10 -3.42 -9.33
C THR A 74 10.46 -2.73 -9.29
N SER A 75 10.61 -1.58 -9.96
CA SER A 75 11.83 -0.78 -9.93
C SER A 75 12.09 -0.18 -8.54
N VAL A 76 11.03 0.30 -7.88
CA VAL A 76 11.09 0.85 -6.52
C VAL A 76 11.37 -0.26 -5.51
N SER A 77 10.78 -1.43 -5.70
CA SER A 77 11.05 -2.61 -4.88
C SER A 77 12.51 -3.06 -4.99
N LEU A 78 13.07 -3.14 -6.21
CA LEU A 78 14.47 -3.53 -6.42
C LEU A 78 15.45 -2.48 -5.86
N TRP A 79 15.17 -1.19 -6.07
CA TRP A 79 15.98 -0.09 -5.56
C TRP A 79 15.97 -0.02 -4.02
N LYS A 80 14.79 -0.15 -3.41
CA LYS A 80 14.68 -0.10 -1.93
C LYS A 80 15.05 -1.43 -1.27
N GLY A 81 14.97 -2.54 -1.99
CA GLY A 81 15.23 -3.89 -1.49
C GLY A 81 16.68 -4.33 -1.65
N ALA A 82 17.09 -4.66 -2.86
CA ALA A 82 18.39 -5.29 -3.12
C ALA A 82 19.56 -4.29 -3.08
N LEU A 83 19.34 -3.06 -3.55
CA LEU A 83 20.43 -2.10 -3.69
C LEU A 83 20.93 -1.55 -2.35
N LYS A 84 20.05 -1.40 -1.35
CA LYS A 84 20.43 -0.90 -0.02
C LYS A 84 21.46 -1.78 0.73
N PRO A 85 21.25 -3.09 0.91
CA PRO A 85 22.23 -3.94 1.58
C PRO A 85 23.51 -4.09 0.76
N LEU A 86 23.43 -4.12 -0.58
CA LEU A 86 24.61 -4.14 -1.46
C LEU A 86 25.44 -2.87 -1.32
N ALA A 87 24.80 -1.70 -1.29
CA ALA A 87 25.48 -0.42 -1.07
C ALA A 87 26.11 -0.38 0.33
N ALA A 88 25.38 -0.81 1.37
CA ALA A 88 25.92 -0.87 2.73
C ALA A 88 27.14 -1.80 2.84
N ALA A 89 27.08 -2.98 2.23
CA ALA A 89 28.21 -3.91 2.17
C ALA A 89 29.40 -3.31 1.40
N GLY A 90 29.13 -2.64 0.27
CA GLY A 90 30.14 -1.92 -0.51
C GLY A 90 30.82 -0.80 0.28
N PHE A 91 30.06 -0.01 1.04
CA PHE A 91 30.62 1.00 1.94
C PHE A 91 31.50 0.36 3.01
N ILE A 92 31.03 -0.66 3.72
CA ILE A 92 31.81 -1.36 4.77
C ILE A 92 33.11 -1.93 4.19
N ALA A 93 33.04 -2.58 3.03
CA ALA A 93 34.21 -3.16 2.36
C ALA A 93 35.21 -2.09 1.90
N THR A 94 34.72 -0.94 1.42
CA THR A 94 35.58 0.18 1.02
C THR A 94 36.28 0.79 2.24
N PHE A 95 35.56 1.02 3.34
CA PHE A 95 36.16 1.52 4.57
C PHE A 95 37.19 0.54 5.16
N ALA A 96 36.86 -0.76 5.26
CA ALA A 96 37.78 -1.77 5.77
C ALA A 96 39.01 -1.96 4.85
N GLY A 97 38.82 -1.89 3.54
CA GLY A 97 39.89 -2.02 2.56
C GLY A 97 40.84 -0.83 2.50
N VAL A 98 40.40 0.36 2.93
CA VAL A 98 41.26 1.56 3.08
C VAL A 98 41.93 1.59 4.45
N ASP A 99 41.20 1.25 5.51
CA ASP A 99 41.68 1.29 6.90
C ASP A 99 42.80 0.25 7.17
N PHE A 100 42.63 -0.99 6.68
CA PHE A 100 43.60 -2.08 6.88
C PHE A 100 45.02 -1.78 6.33
N PRO A 101 45.21 -1.30 5.09
CA PRO A 101 46.53 -0.87 4.62
C PRO A 101 47.01 0.42 5.31
N LEU A 102 46.14 1.37 5.65
CA LEU A 102 46.54 2.60 6.33
C LEU A 102 47.15 2.32 7.71
N HIS A 103 46.52 1.44 8.50
CA HIS A 103 47.03 1.01 9.80
C HIS A 103 48.37 0.24 9.71
N ARG A 104 48.66 -0.40 8.57
CA ARG A 104 49.94 -1.08 8.33
C ARG A 104 51.07 -0.14 7.88
N TYR A 105 50.74 0.99 7.25
CA TYR A 105 51.72 1.98 6.77
C TYR A 105 52.05 3.07 7.82
N TRP A 106 51.17 3.33 8.80
CA TRP A 106 51.43 4.21 9.94
C TRP A 106 51.26 3.45 11.27
N PRO A 107 52.20 2.57 11.66
CA PRO A 107 52.29 2.10 13.03
C PRO A 107 53.00 3.20 13.83
N GLU A 108 52.31 3.77 14.82
CA GLU A 108 52.93 4.69 15.79
C GLU A 108 54.16 4.05 16.47
#